data_AF-A0AAV4FBK2-F1
#
_entry.id   AF-A0AAV4FBK2-F1
#
_cell.length_a   1.000
_cell.length_b   1.000
_cell.length_c   1.000
_cell.angle_alpha   90.00
_cell.angle_beta   90.00
_cell.angle_gamma   90.00
#
_symmetry.space_group_name_H-M   'P 1'
#
loop_
_entity.id
_entity.type
_entity.pdbx_description
1 polymer ?
#
loop_
_entity_poly.entity_id
_entity_poly.type
_entity_poly.pdbx_seq_one_letter_code
_entity_poly.pdbx_strand_id
1 'polypeptide(L)'
;MALWMGCYHSIGDAGVFPNTGMVNLRSQIDWNLWTRVGHGEDIIKKCGEEALKKGVHNFGVEFYGECYFGDSPDYSQGKVQTSDGCDQHCKWDVGGPDTMVVYNLAWIDRLKTQ
;
A
#
# COMPACT_ATOMS: atom_id res chain seq x y z
N MET A 1 -5.64 10.92 -6.84
CA MET A 1 -5.92 9.48 -6.96
C MET A 1 -4.59 8.74 -7.01
N ALA A 2 -4.42 7.70 -6.21
CA ALA A 2 -3.20 6.91 -6.16
C ALA A 2 -3.21 5.87 -7.29
N LEU A 3 -2.10 5.72 -8.02
CA LEU A 3 -1.97 4.74 -9.09
C LEU A 3 -1.55 3.39 -8.52
N TRP A 4 -2.35 2.34 -8.73
CA TRP A 4 -2.00 0.97 -8.37
C TRP A 4 -0.82 0.47 -9.23
N MET A 5 0.26 0.05 -8.59
CA MET A 5 1.47 -0.44 -9.26
C MET A 5 1.55 -1.97 -9.27
N GLY A 6 1.04 -2.61 -8.21
CA GLY A 6 1.09 -4.06 -8.08
C GLY A 6 0.96 -4.51 -6.63
N CYS A 7 0.74 -5.80 -6.45
CA CYS A 7 0.92 -6.48 -5.17
C CYS A 7 2.21 -7.30 -5.20
N TYR A 8 3.04 -7.15 -4.17
CA TYR A 8 4.38 -7.71 -4.10
C TYR A 8 4.56 -8.49 -2.81
N HIS A 9 5.46 -9.47 -2.84
CA HIS A 9 5.91 -10.16 -1.64
C HIS A 9 6.62 -9.16 -0.73
N SER A 10 6.32 -9.21 0.57
CA SER A 10 6.84 -8.30 1.60
C SER A 10 7.19 -9.09 2.86
N ILE A 11 8.00 -10.13 2.71
CA ILE A 11 8.30 -11.07 3.78
C ILE A 11 9.37 -10.48 4.71
N GLY A 12 9.08 -10.46 6.02
CA GLY A 12 10.00 -10.03 7.07
C GLY A 12 10.38 -8.54 6.99
N ASP A 13 11.55 -8.17 7.52
CA ASP A 13 12.01 -6.77 7.55
C ASP A 13 12.50 -6.24 6.18
N ALA A 14 12.54 -7.10 5.15
CA ALA A 14 13.00 -6.77 3.81
C ALA A 14 11.84 -6.43 2.85
N GLY A 15 10.74 -5.90 3.38
CA GLY A 15 9.57 -5.49 2.59
C GLY A 15 9.88 -4.45 1.52
N VAL A 16 8.92 -4.16 0.64
CA VAL A 16 9.11 -3.27 -0.52
C VAL A 16 9.57 -1.87 -0.11
N PHE A 17 9.16 -1.42 1.07
CA PHE A 17 9.57 -0.16 1.67
C PHE A 17 10.09 -0.41 3.10
N PRO A 18 11.00 0.44 3.59
CA PRO A 18 11.51 0.31 4.96
C PRO A 18 10.39 0.51 5.99
N ASN A 19 10.49 -0.19 7.11
CA ASN A 19 9.58 -0.02 8.26
C ASN A 19 9.78 1.33 8.99
N THR A 20 10.87 2.05 8.70
CA THR A 20 11.16 3.37 9.28
C THR A 20 10.07 4.37 8.90
N GLY A 21 9.38 4.89 9.91
CA GLY A 21 8.32 5.87 9.70
C GLY A 21 7.05 5.29 9.09
N MET A 22 6.87 3.96 9.15
CA MET A 22 5.59 3.28 8.92
C MET A 22 4.50 3.85 9.83
N VAL A 23 3.28 3.92 9.31
CA VAL A 23 2.10 4.37 10.05
C VAL A 23 1.10 3.23 10.11
N ASN A 24 0.72 2.83 11.32
CA ASN A 24 -0.28 1.78 11.52
C ASN A 24 -1.68 2.38 11.67
N LEU A 25 -2.52 2.19 10.64
CA LEU A 25 -3.91 2.65 10.59
C LEU A 25 -4.91 1.51 10.76
N ARG A 26 -4.47 0.31 11.16
CA ARG A 26 -5.35 -0.86 11.25
C ARG A 26 -6.51 -0.68 12.22
N SER A 27 -6.29 0.07 13.30
CA SER A 27 -7.34 0.43 14.26
C SER A 27 -8.41 1.39 13.70
N GLN A 28 -8.14 2.01 12.55
CA GLN A 28 -9.04 2.95 11.88
C GLN A 28 -9.79 2.33 10.69
N ILE A 29 -9.64 1.02 10.47
CA ILE A 29 -10.36 0.30 9.41
C ILE A 29 -11.82 0.15 9.82
N ASP A 30 -12.72 0.64 8.98
CA ASP A 30 -14.14 0.28 9.06
C ASP A 30 -14.35 -1.05 8.33
N TRP A 31 -14.21 -2.15 9.07
CA TRP A 31 -14.35 -3.52 8.55
C TRP A 31 -15.75 -3.80 7.98
N ASN A 32 -16.78 -3.14 8.49
CA ASN A 32 -18.15 -3.29 8.01
C ASN A 32 -18.32 -2.65 6.63
N LEU A 33 -17.82 -1.42 6.49
CA LEU A 33 -17.81 -0.73 5.20
C LEU A 33 -16.99 -1.53 4.19
N TRP A 34 -15.77 -1.93 4.56
CA TRP A 34 -14.89 -2.71 3.70
C TRP A 34 -15.51 -4.00 3.19
N THR A 35 -16.11 -4.79 4.08
CA THR A 35 -16.78 -6.04 3.69
C THR A 35 -17.96 -5.77 2.76
N ARG A 36 -18.68 -4.65 2.95
CA ARG A 36 -19.85 -4.28 2.14
C ARG A 36 -19.46 -3.78 0.74
N VAL A 37 -18.42 -2.97 0.62
CA VAL A 37 -18.04 -2.32 -0.65
C VAL A 37 -17.00 -3.11 -1.43
N GLY A 38 -16.19 -3.93 -0.74
CA GLY A 38 -15.19 -4.78 -1.36
C GLY A 38 -13.96 -4.05 -1.89
N HIS A 39 -13.56 -2.92 -1.30
CA HIS A 39 -12.33 -2.21 -1.67
C HIS A 39 -11.73 -1.37 -0.53
N GLY A 40 -10.41 -1.16 -0.64
CA GLY A 40 -9.47 -0.57 0.31
C GLY A 40 -9.50 0.94 0.52
N GLU A 41 -10.40 1.66 -0.16
CA GLU A 41 -10.14 3.04 -0.58
C GLU A 41 -9.87 4.03 0.56
N ASP A 42 -10.58 3.93 1.68
CA ASP A 42 -10.37 4.83 2.83
C ASP A 42 -8.96 4.71 3.40
N ILE A 43 -8.41 3.49 3.48
CA ILE A 43 -7.05 3.25 3.93
C ILE A 43 -6.04 3.73 2.90
N ILE A 44 -6.27 3.44 1.61
CA ILE A 44 -5.39 3.87 0.51
C ILE A 44 -5.29 5.41 0.50
N LYS A 45 -6.41 6.10 0.69
CA LYS A 45 -6.46 7.55 0.78
C LYS A 45 -5.66 8.07 1.97
N LYS A 46 -5.87 7.52 3.17
CA LYS A 46 -5.13 7.92 4.37
C LYS A 46 -3.62 7.65 4.24
N CYS A 47 -3.22 6.50 3.73
CA CYS A 47 -1.80 6.22 3.45
C CYS A 47 -1.24 7.21 2.41
N GLY A 48 -1.99 7.51 1.35
CA GLY A 48 -1.59 8.52 0.37
C GLY A 48 -1.42 9.92 0.97
N GLU A 49 -2.30 10.34 1.87
CA GLU A 49 -2.16 11.60 2.61
C GLU A 49 -0.91 11.63 3.50
N GLU A 50 -0.59 10.52 4.18
CA GLU A 50 0.65 10.39 4.97
C GLU A 50 1.90 10.42 4.09
N ALA A 51 1.87 9.81 2.90
CA ALA A 51 2.96 9.86 1.94
C ALA A 51 3.23 11.30 1.47
N LEU A 52 2.17 12.05 1.13
CA LEU A 52 2.26 13.47 0.77
C LEU A 52 2.84 14.31 1.91
N LYS A 53 2.42 14.07 3.17
CA LYS A 53 2.98 14.77 4.34
C LYS A 53 4.47 14.48 4.54
N LYS A 54 4.93 13.30 4.15
CA LYS A 54 6.34 12.88 4.20
C LYS A 54 7.14 13.34 2.99
N GLY A 55 6.51 13.90 1.96
CA GLY A 55 7.16 14.40 0.76
C GLY A 55 7.67 13.30 -0.18
N VAL A 56 7.09 12.10 -0.11
CA VAL A 56 7.42 10.97 -1.00
C VAL A 56 6.26 10.67 -1.94
N HIS A 57 6.56 10.06 -3.08
CA HIS A 57 5.58 9.81 -4.12
C HIS A 57 5.09 8.36 -4.15
N ASN A 58 5.74 7.44 -3.44
CA ASN A 58 5.24 6.08 -3.34
C ASN A 58 4.93 5.70 -1.90
N PHE A 59 3.95 4.82 -1.79
CA PHE A 59 3.60 4.17 -0.55
C PHE A 59 3.13 2.76 -0.82
N GLY A 60 3.20 1.92 0.19
CA GLY A 60 2.67 0.57 0.18
C GLY A 60 1.69 0.39 1.32
N VAL A 61 0.67 -0.43 1.09
CA VAL A 61 -0.25 -0.88 2.14
C VAL A 61 -0.03 -2.37 2.34
N GLU A 62 0.42 -2.73 3.54
CA GLU A 62 0.56 -4.10 4.02
C GLU A 62 -0.36 -4.31 5.23
N PHE A 63 -0.67 -5.58 5.51
CA PHE A 63 -1.50 -6.02 6.62
C PHE A 63 -2.75 -5.16 6.85
N TYR A 64 -3.43 -4.86 5.75
CA TYR A 64 -4.71 -4.14 5.63
C TYR A 64 -4.69 -2.67 6.01
N GLY A 65 -3.63 -2.14 6.62
CA GLY A 65 -3.62 -0.77 7.10
C GLY A 65 -2.28 -0.27 7.62
N GLU A 66 -1.21 -1.03 7.42
CA GLU A 66 0.14 -0.58 7.69
C GLU A 66 0.68 0.11 6.45
N CYS A 67 0.89 1.42 6.56
CA CYS A 67 1.35 2.26 5.48
C CYS A 67 2.88 2.36 5.54
N TYR A 68 3.54 2.03 4.45
CA TYR A 68 4.98 2.15 4.27
C TYR A 68 5.29 3.13 3.15
N PHE A 69 6.46 3.74 3.17
CA PHE A 69 6.74 4.95 2.39
C PHE A 69 8.16 4.94 1.82
N GLY A 70 8.33 5.49 0.61
CA GLY A 70 9.65 5.72 0.03
C GLY A 70 9.62 5.99 -1.46
N ASP A 71 10.68 6.59 -2.00
CA ASP A 71 10.81 6.82 -3.44
C ASP A 71 11.57 5.70 -4.18
N SER A 72 12.20 4.79 -3.43
CA SER A 72 12.98 3.67 -3.95
C SER A 72 12.38 2.34 -3.47
N PRO A 73 11.31 1.83 -4.11
CA PRO A 73 10.77 0.52 -3.78
C PRO A 73 11.75 -0.60 -4.12
N ASP A 74 11.91 -1.57 -3.22
CA ASP A 74 12.65 -2.81 -3.46
C ASP A 74 11.69 -3.93 -3.90
N TYR A 75 11.74 -4.30 -5.18
CA TYR A 75 10.92 -5.37 -5.73
C TYR A 75 11.64 -6.72 -5.81
N SER A 76 12.76 -6.90 -5.11
CA SER A 76 13.58 -8.12 -5.18
C SER A 76 12.85 -9.39 -4.77
N GLN A 77 11.84 -9.29 -3.89
CA GLN A 77 10.99 -10.43 -3.50
C GLN A 77 9.95 -10.81 -4.58
N GLY A 78 9.79 -9.98 -5.61
CA GLY A 78 8.92 -10.26 -6.75
C GLY A 78 7.45 -9.90 -6.54
N LYS A 79 6.72 -9.92 -7.66
CA LYS A 79 5.28 -9.67 -7.71
C LYS A 79 4.52 -10.94 -7.37
N VAL A 80 3.51 -10.87 -6.50
CA VAL A 80 2.67 -12.01 -6.15
C VAL A 80 1.99 -12.57 -7.41
N GLN A 81 2.09 -13.89 -7.61
CA GLN A 81 1.40 -14.65 -8.64
C GLN A 81 0.36 -15.58 -8.02
N THR A 82 -0.69 -15.93 -8.78
CA THR A 82 -1.67 -16.95 -8.34
C THR A 82 -1.04 -18.31 -8.05
N SER A 83 0.07 -18.66 -8.73
CA SER A 83 0.83 -19.89 -8.46
C SER A 83 1.43 -19.94 -7.06
N ASP A 84 1.61 -18.78 -6.42
CA ASP A 84 2.26 -18.67 -5.12
C ASP A 84 1.29 -19.01 -3.98
N GLY A 85 -0.02 -19.02 -4.25
CA GLY A 85 -1.06 -19.29 -3.25
C GLY A 85 -1.15 -18.24 -2.15
N CYS A 86 -0.62 -17.03 -2.39
CA CYS A 86 -0.74 -15.86 -1.52
C CYS A 86 -1.49 -14.69 -2.16
N ASP A 87 -2.07 -14.88 -3.36
CA ASP A 87 -2.86 -13.87 -4.07
C ASP A 87 -4.12 -13.46 -3.29
N GLN A 88 -4.62 -14.33 -2.40
CA GLN A 88 -5.68 -13.99 -1.46
C GLN A 88 -5.30 -12.90 -0.45
N HIS A 89 -4.00 -12.62 -0.25
CA HIS A 89 -3.54 -11.50 0.56
C HIS A 89 -3.45 -10.20 -0.25
N CYS A 90 -3.50 -10.26 -1.58
CA CYS A 90 -3.58 -9.10 -2.47
C CYS A 90 -5.04 -8.71 -2.73
N LYS A 91 -5.80 -8.46 -1.66
CA LYS A 91 -7.26 -8.34 -1.73
C LYS A 91 -7.73 -6.94 -1.38
N TRP A 92 -8.81 -6.51 -2.05
CA TRP A 92 -9.45 -5.22 -1.78
C TRP A 92 -8.47 -4.05 -1.86
N ASP A 93 -7.58 -4.10 -2.86
CA ASP A 93 -6.63 -3.04 -3.16
C ASP A 93 -5.58 -2.79 -2.05
N VAL A 94 -5.42 -3.70 -1.11
CA VAL A 94 -4.41 -3.64 -0.05
C VAL A 94 -3.68 -4.96 0.08
N GLY A 95 -2.49 -4.93 0.68
CA GLY A 95 -1.77 -6.14 1.06
C GLY A 95 -2.26 -6.69 2.40
N GLY A 96 -2.30 -8.01 2.52
CA GLY A 96 -2.49 -8.77 3.76
C GLY A 96 -1.13 -9.09 4.39
N PRO A 97 -1.04 -10.13 5.25
CA PRO A 97 0.25 -10.52 5.80
C PRO A 97 1.23 -10.95 4.69
N ASP A 98 2.49 -10.51 4.82
CA ASP A 98 3.62 -10.78 3.92
C ASP A 98 3.41 -10.32 2.46
N THR A 99 2.46 -9.41 2.24
CA THR A 99 2.18 -8.85 0.91
C THR A 99 1.94 -7.36 1.02
N MET A 100 2.38 -6.61 0.03
CA MET A 100 2.23 -5.16 -0.02
C MET A 100 1.68 -4.73 -1.36
N VAL A 101 0.57 -3.99 -1.35
CA VAL A 101 0.08 -3.31 -2.54
C VAL A 101 0.73 -1.93 -2.62
N VAL A 102 1.40 -1.67 -3.73
CA VAL A 102 2.21 -0.47 -3.95
C VAL A 102 1.47 0.52 -4.81
N TYR A 103 1.59 1.79 -4.43
CA TYR A 103 0.92 2.91 -5.05
C TYR A 103 1.90 4.05 -5.37
N ASN A 104 1.62 4.77 -6.45
CA ASN A 104 2.34 5.99 -6.84
C ASN A 104 1.41 7.21 -6.91
N LEU A 105 1.91 8.37 -6.44
CA LEU A 105 1.20 9.63 -6.32
C LEU A 105 1.66 10.70 -7.34
N ALA A 106 2.63 10.39 -8.21
CA ALA A 106 3.27 11.39 -9.09
C ALA A 106 2.31 12.11 -10.06
N TRP A 107 1.09 11.58 -10.27
CA TRP A 107 0.04 12.26 -11.04
C TRP A 107 -0.66 13.37 -10.25
N ILE A 108 -0.71 13.29 -8.91
CA ILE A 108 -1.36 14.29 -8.06
C ILE A 108 -0.52 15.57 -7.97
N ASP A 109 0.80 15.46 -7.87
CA ASP A 109 1.67 16.64 -7.75
C ASP A 109 1.74 17.45 -9.05
N ARG A 110 1.59 16.79 -10.21
CA ARG A 110 1.43 17.45 -11.51
C ARG A 110 0.13 18.23 -11.68
N LEU A 111 -0.90 17.96 -10.85
CA LEU A 111 -2.17 18.69 -10.86
C LEU A 111 -2.19 19.86 -9.86
N LYS A 112 -1.28 19.90 -8.88
CA LYS A 112 -1.15 21.02 -7.93
C LYS A 112 -0.26 22.15 -8.44
N THR A 113 0.45 21.93 -9.54
CA THR A 113 1.39 22.87 -10.17
C THR A 113 0.82 23.54 -11.44
N GLN A 114 -0.47 23.34 -11.72
CA GLN A 114 -1.28 24.07 -12.71
C GLN A 114 -2.36 24.86 -11.98
#